data_AF-F0SZD4-F1
#
_entry.id   AF-F0SZD4-F1
#
_cell.length_a   1.000
_cell.length_b   1.000
_cell.length_c   1.000
_cell.angle_alpha   90.00
_cell.angle_beta   90.00
_cell.angle_gamma   90.00
#
_symmetry.space_group_name_H-M   'P 1'
#
loop_
_entity.id
_entity.type
_entity.pdbx_description
1 polymer ?
#
loop_
_entity_poly.entity_id
_entity_poly.type
_entity_poly.pdbx_seq_one_letter_code
_entity_poly.pdbx_strand_id
1 'polypeptide(L)'
;MKIDPLSAIKPVRSIRPTDRDSGIGDNGQASQSDKIAVSGNAQVFQNLLQKAKVLPEIREEKVNQIKTQIENGKFDLDGVSLAESLLSPEKMEEN
;
A
#
# COMPACT_ATOMS: atom_id res chain seq x y z
N MET A 1 16.33 -49.13 -36.57
CA MET A 1 15.44 -48.60 -35.52
C MET A 1 15.28 -47.11 -35.76
N LYS A 2 14.04 -46.61 -35.89
CA LYS A 2 13.76 -45.16 -35.96
C LYS A 2 13.19 -44.77 -34.60
N ILE A 3 13.81 -43.83 -33.91
CA ILE A 3 13.36 -43.34 -32.61
C ILE A 3 12.80 -41.94 -32.86
N ASP A 4 11.48 -41.79 -32.78
CA ASP A 4 10.84 -40.49 -32.94
C ASP A 4 11.00 -39.67 -31.66
N PRO A 5 11.73 -38.52 -31.70
CA PRO A 5 12.07 -37.76 -30.49
C PRO A 5 10.86 -37.05 -29.86
N LEU A 6 9.71 -37.04 -30.55
CA LEU A 6 8.48 -36.39 -30.12
C LEU A 6 7.54 -37.35 -29.35
N SER A 7 7.77 -38.67 -29.42
CA SER A 7 6.93 -39.65 -28.72
C SER A 7 7.18 -39.69 -27.20
N ALA A 8 8.32 -39.14 -26.73
CA ALA A 8 8.68 -39.14 -25.32
C ALA A 8 8.20 -37.89 -24.55
N ILE A 9 7.64 -36.89 -25.24
CA ILE A 9 7.22 -35.63 -24.63
C ILE A 9 5.74 -35.74 -24.28
N LYS A 10 5.44 -35.99 -22.99
CA LYS A 10 4.07 -35.89 -22.48
C LYS A 10 3.66 -34.41 -22.44
N PRO A 11 2.55 -34.01 -23.06
CA PRO A 11 2.13 -32.61 -23.06
C PRO A 11 1.79 -32.17 -21.63
N VAL A 12 2.48 -31.13 -21.16
CA VAL A 12 2.16 -30.49 -19.89
C VAL A 12 1.04 -29.50 -20.14
N ARG A 13 -0.15 -29.86 -19.64
CA ARG A 13 -1.28 -28.97 -19.31
C ARG A 13 -2.14 -28.51 -20.50
N SER A 14 -3.25 -29.22 -20.69
CA SER A 14 -4.44 -28.61 -21.32
C SER A 14 -5.17 -27.76 -20.27
N ILE A 15 -5.33 -26.47 -20.55
CA ILE A 15 -6.23 -25.62 -19.77
C ILE A 15 -7.67 -25.91 -20.22
N ARG A 16 -8.46 -26.54 -19.35
CA ARG A 16 -9.91 -26.64 -19.53
C ARG A 16 -10.57 -25.48 -18.78
N PRO A 17 -11.47 -24.70 -19.41
CA PRO A 17 -12.30 -23.76 -18.66
C PRO A 17 -13.23 -24.58 -17.74
N THR A 18 -13.21 -24.28 -16.45
CA THR A 18 -14.05 -24.95 -15.44
C THR A 18 -15.42 -24.28 -15.40
N ASP A 19 -16.45 -24.97 -15.88
CA ASP A 19 -17.84 -24.69 -15.47
C ASP A 19 -17.98 -25.09 -14.00
N ARG A 20 -18.46 -24.16 -13.17
CA ARG A 20 -18.64 -24.36 -11.73
C ARG A 20 -19.94 -25.12 -11.49
N ASP A 21 -19.84 -26.43 -11.31
CA ASP A 21 -20.88 -27.21 -10.64
C ASP A 21 -20.63 -27.25 -9.13
N SER A 22 -21.63 -26.78 -8.38
CA SER A 22 -21.71 -26.84 -6.93
C SER A 22 -22.03 -28.27 -6.47
N GLY A 23 -21.06 -28.96 -5.86
CA GLY A 23 -21.28 -30.30 -5.32
C GLY A 23 -20.17 -30.73 -4.35
N ILE A 24 -20.57 -30.98 -3.11
CA ILE A 24 -19.79 -31.30 -1.91
C ILE A 24 -18.85 -32.51 -2.02
N GLY A 25 -17.61 -32.34 -1.51
CA GLY A 25 -16.94 -33.29 -0.60
C GLY A 25 -16.02 -34.36 -1.19
N ASP A 26 -14.70 -34.12 -1.13
CA ASP A 26 -13.74 -35.19 -0.80
C ASP A 26 -12.44 -34.64 -0.18
N ASN A 27 -11.99 -35.30 0.89
CA ASN A 27 -10.76 -35.02 1.61
C ASN A 27 -9.58 -35.64 0.86
N GLY A 28 -8.71 -34.83 0.27
CA GLY A 28 -7.53 -35.34 -0.40
C GLY A 28 -6.56 -34.26 -0.82
N GLN A 29 -5.70 -33.85 0.13
CA GLN A 29 -4.43 -33.15 -0.11
C GLN A 29 -4.52 -31.97 -1.07
N ALA A 30 -5.03 -30.85 -0.55
CA ALA A 30 -4.75 -29.54 -1.11
C ALA A 30 -3.23 -29.40 -1.25
N SER A 31 -2.77 -29.36 -2.50
CA SER A 31 -1.45 -28.91 -2.89
C SER A 31 -1.09 -27.72 -2.00
N GLN A 32 0.01 -27.84 -1.24
CA GLN A 32 0.58 -26.72 -0.51
C GLN A 32 0.95 -25.68 -1.56
N SER A 33 0.02 -24.75 -1.81
CA SER A 33 0.30 -23.54 -2.55
C SER A 33 1.36 -22.80 -1.77
N ASP A 34 2.41 -22.37 -2.45
CA ASP A 34 3.42 -21.49 -1.86
C ASP A 34 2.71 -20.27 -1.29
N LYS A 35 2.75 -20.13 0.03
CA LYS A 35 2.15 -19.01 0.75
C LYS A 35 3.18 -17.91 0.85
N ILE A 36 2.99 -16.83 0.09
CA ILE A 36 3.76 -15.60 0.26
C ILE A 36 3.21 -14.90 1.51
N ALA A 37 3.92 -15.00 2.63
CA ALA A 37 3.58 -14.28 3.85
C ALA A 37 4.24 -12.89 3.84
N VAL A 38 3.43 -11.84 3.79
CA VAL A 38 3.91 -10.46 3.98
C VAL A 38 4.29 -10.28 5.45
N SER A 39 5.50 -9.79 5.73
CA SER A 39 5.97 -9.56 7.10
C SER A 39 4.99 -8.65 7.86
N GLY A 40 4.85 -8.86 9.18
CA GLY A 40 3.92 -8.06 10.00
C GLY A 40 4.16 -6.55 9.85
N ASN A 41 5.42 -6.14 9.75
CA ASN A 41 5.81 -4.75 9.55
C ASN A 41 5.34 -4.18 8.20
N ALA A 42 5.41 -4.97 7.13
CA ALA A 42 4.96 -4.55 5.81
C ALA A 42 3.42 -4.41 5.75
N GLN A 43 2.68 -5.25 6.47
CA GLN A 43 1.22 -5.10 6.59
C GLN A 43 0.85 -3.80 7.33
N VAL A 44 1.56 -3.51 8.43
CA VAL A 44 1.36 -2.25 9.18
C VAL A 44 1.67 -1.04 8.31
N PHE A 45 2.80 -1.04 7.59
CA PHE A 45 3.18 0.04 6.70
C PHE A 45 2.14 0.26 5.58
N GLN A 46 1.66 -0.81 4.95
CA GLN A 46 0.63 -0.72 3.91
C GLN A 46 -0.66 -0.11 4.45
N ASN A 47 -1.07 -0.49 5.66
CA ASN A 47 -2.24 0.09 6.32
C ASN A 47 -2.06 1.58 6.63
N LEU A 48 -0.87 2.00 7.08
CA LEU A 48 -0.56 3.41 7.33
C LEU A 48 -0.55 4.22 6.03
N LEU A 49 0.03 3.68 4.95
CA LEU A 49 0.05 4.31 3.64
C LEU A 49 -1.37 4.50 3.07
N GLN A 50 -2.24 3.50 3.23
CA GLN A 50 -3.64 3.60 2.82
C GLN A 50 -4.38 4.68 3.60
N LYS A 51 -4.18 4.75 4.92
CA LYS A 51 -4.77 5.81 5.75
C LYS A 51 -4.23 7.19 5.39
N ALA A 52 -2.94 7.31 5.10
CA ALA A 52 -2.33 8.57 4.69
C ALA A 52 -2.92 9.09 3.38
N LYS A 53 -3.25 8.22 2.42
CA LYS A 53 -3.91 8.58 1.15
C LYS A 53 -5.35 9.08 1.31
N VAL A 54 -6.01 8.72 2.41
CA VAL A 54 -7.40 9.14 2.68
C VAL A 54 -7.43 10.50 3.38
N LEU A 55 -6.31 10.96 3.92
CA LEU A 55 -6.22 12.30 4.51
C LEU A 55 -6.46 13.35 3.42
N PRO A 56 -7.21 14.42 3.73
CA PRO A 56 -7.39 15.50 2.79
C PRO A 56 -6.03 16.15 2.50
N GLU A 57 -5.80 16.48 1.23
CA GLU A 57 -4.58 17.17 0.79
C GLU A 57 -4.38 18.50 1.53
N ILE A 58 -5.49 19.17 1.88
CA ILE A 58 -5.50 20.41 2.63
C ILE A 58 -6.19 20.18 3.99
N ARG A 59 -5.49 20.50 5.08
CA ARG A 59 -6.07 20.52 6.44
C ARG A 59 -6.85 21.82 6.66
N GLU A 60 -8.04 21.91 6.05
CA GLU A 60 -8.86 23.13 6.05
C GLU A 60 -9.12 23.69 7.47
N GLU A 61 -9.29 22.83 8.47
CA GLU A 61 -9.46 23.26 9.86
C GLU A 61 -8.29 24.11 10.36
N LYS A 62 -7.04 23.67 10.13
CA LYS A 62 -5.84 24.42 10.53
C LYS A 62 -5.71 25.72 9.75
N VAL A 63 -6.02 25.70 8.46
CA VAL A 63 -5.99 26.89 7.60
C VAL A 63 -6.98 27.93 8.11
N ASN A 64 -8.21 27.52 8.42
CA ASN A 64 -9.24 28.40 8.93
C ASN A 64 -8.86 28.97 10.30
N GLN A 65 -8.30 28.16 11.20
CA GLN A 65 -7.81 28.64 12.51
C GLN A 65 -6.74 29.73 12.35
N ILE A 66 -5.73 29.50 11.51
CA ILE A 66 -4.67 30.47 11.24
C ILE A 66 -5.26 31.73 10.62
N LYS A 67 -6.15 31.58 9.64
CA LYS A 67 -6.83 32.71 8.98
C LYS A 67 -7.59 33.56 10.00
N THR A 68 -8.35 32.94 10.89
CA THR A 68 -9.06 33.63 11.96
C THR A 68 -8.10 34.33 12.94
N GLN A 69 -6.95 33.74 13.26
CA GLN A 69 -5.94 34.39 14.11
C GLN A 69 -5.34 35.63 13.44
N ILE A 70 -5.10 35.56 12.13
CA ILE A 70 -4.62 36.69 11.32
C ILE A 70 -5.68 37.80 11.25
N GLU A 71 -6.94 37.46 10.95
CA GLU A 71 -8.06 38.43 10.88
C GLU A 71 -8.28 39.14 12.21
N ASN A 72 -8.12 38.44 13.34
CA ASN A 72 -8.26 39.01 14.66
C ASN A 72 -7.01 39.76 15.17
N GLY A 73 -5.94 39.83 14.37
CA GLY A 73 -4.68 40.50 14.73
C GLY A 73 -3.93 39.83 15.90
N LYS A 74 -4.26 38.58 16.23
CA LYS A 74 -3.65 37.80 17.32
C LYS A 74 -2.64 36.77 16.83
N PHE A 75 -2.31 36.82 15.55
CA PHE A 75 -1.29 35.97 14.97
C PHE A 75 0.09 36.48 15.40
N ASP A 76 0.62 35.86 16.45
CA ASP A 76 1.96 36.12 16.95
C ASP A 76 2.94 35.17 16.27
N LEU A 77 3.90 35.73 15.54
CA LEU A 77 4.90 34.96 14.81
C LEU A 77 6.26 35.21 15.46
N ASP A 78 6.84 34.15 16.04
CA ASP A 78 8.20 34.21 16.56
C ASP A 78 9.21 34.34 15.42
N GLY A 79 9.94 35.46 15.40
CA GLY A 79 10.95 35.75 14.39
C GLY A 79 12.12 34.76 14.42
N VAL A 80 12.43 34.16 15.57
CA VAL A 80 13.47 33.13 15.68
C VAL A 80 13.01 31.86 14.98
N SER A 81 11.79 31.39 15.27
CA SER A 81 11.19 30.23 14.59
C SER A 81 11.09 30.40 13.06
N LEU A 82 10.77 31.61 12.60
CA LEU A 82 10.76 31.92 11.16
C LEU A 82 12.17 31.83 10.55
N ALA A 83 13.17 32.42 11.20
CA ALA A 83 14.55 32.38 10.72
C ALA A 83 15.12 30.95 10.70
N GLU A 84 14.81 30.15 11.72
CA GLU A 84 15.17 28.73 11.75
C GLU A 84 14.54 27.95 10.59
N SER A 85 13.26 28.20 10.32
CA SER A 85 12.55 27.60 9.17
C SER A 85 13.21 27.99 7.84
N LEU A 86 13.60 29.25 7.65
CA LEU A 86 14.26 29.71 6.42
C LEU A 86 15.66 29.12 6.22
N LEU A 87 16.42 28.93 7.30
CA LEU A 87 17.82 28.51 7.26
C LEU A 87 18.01 26.99 7.27
N SER A 88 17.00 26.23 7.71
CA SER A 88 17.06 24.76 7.84
C SER A 88 15.96 24.07 7.04
N PRO A 89 16.07 24.02 5.69
CA PRO A 89 15.06 23.38 4.85
C PRO A 89 14.87 21.88 5.17
N GLU A 90 15.91 21.20 5.64
CA GLU A 90 15.85 19.77 6.01
C GLU A 90 14.99 19.50 7.25
N LYS A 91 14.85 20.45 8.17
CA LYS A 91 14.00 20.29 9.37
C LYS A 91 12.50 20.37 9.05
N MET A 92 12.12 20.78 7.83
CA MET A 92 10.72 20.79 7.38
C MET A 92 10.21 19.40 6.98
N GLU A 93 11.10 18.43 6.72
CA GLU A 93 10.69 17.07 6.30
C GLU A 93 10.46 16.08 7.46
N GLU A 94 10.75 16.47 8.71
CA GLU A 94 10.70 15.57 9.88
C GLU A 94 9.39 15.59 10.69
N ASN A 95 8.30 16.22 10.22
CA ASN A 95 7.01 16.27 10.95
C ASN A 95 5.79 15.81 10.16
#